data_AF-A0A2J6SX67-F1
#
_entry.id   AF-A0A2J6SX67-F1
#
_cell.length_a   1.000
_cell.length_b   1.000
_cell.length_c   1.000
_cell.angle_alpha   90.00
_cell.angle_beta   90.00
_cell.angle_gamma   90.00
#
_symmetry.space_group_name_H-M   'P 1'
#
loop_
_entity.id
_entity.type
_entity.pdbx_description
1 polymer ?
#
loop_
_entity_poly.entity_id
_entity_poly.type
_entity_poly.pdbx_seq_one_letter_code
_entity_poly.pdbx_strand_id
1 'polypeptide(L)'
;MLQDVQEVQKAMAEYSTTKSGLLASNGSGNCFTSYAALAFQEEITTIKQSIISPDTPTRHLETAKGLLADALASPDHASLHIVYVAATVNIDAFPSQSSMLKPPESMKGKPGISFTIAAERPLSVGSCYILSSNPEDDPRLTRRTSRIPLMLRIELAEKMRTTSPFSEKIKQRIFPPESVELGKKKERLAYLKGAVTT
;
A
#
# COMPACT_ATOMS: atom_id res chain seq x y z
N MET A 1 21.39 -10.62 2.85
CA MET A 1 20.63 -9.41 3.29
C MET A 1 20.64 -9.43 4.81
N LEU A 2 20.90 -8.30 5.48
CA LEU A 2 21.17 -8.03 6.92
C LEU A 2 20.33 -8.77 8.00
N GLN A 3 20.05 -10.05 7.80
CA GLN A 3 19.33 -10.96 8.67
C GLN A 3 20.32 -11.89 9.39
N ASP A 4 21.52 -12.06 8.84
CA ASP A 4 22.65 -12.73 9.47
C ASP A 4 23.56 -11.71 10.17
N VAL A 5 23.90 -11.98 11.42
CA VAL A 5 24.77 -11.14 12.25
C VAL A 5 26.14 -10.92 11.61
N GLN A 6 26.69 -11.94 10.92
CA GLN A 6 27.98 -11.83 10.25
C GLN A 6 27.92 -10.89 9.04
N GLU A 7 26.83 -10.94 8.26
CA GLU A 7 26.63 -10.01 7.15
C GLU A 7 26.45 -8.58 7.64
N VAL A 8 25.76 -8.39 8.77
CA VAL A 8 25.60 -7.07 9.41
C VAL A 8 26.96 -6.50 9.82
N GLN A 9 27.76 -7.30 10.52
CA GLN A 9 29.10 -6.86 10.95
C GLN A 9 29.99 -6.50 9.76
N LYS A 10 29.95 -7.30 8.68
CA LYS A 10 30.69 -7.00 7.45
C LYS A 10 30.24 -5.69 6.81
N ALA A 11 28.93 -5.47 6.70
CA ALA A 11 28.37 -4.24 6.14
C ALA A 11 28.70 -3.01 7.00
N MET A 12 28.70 -3.15 8.34
CA MET A 12 29.11 -2.10 9.26
C MET A 12 30.60 -1.75 9.13
N ALA A 13 31.47 -2.74 8.97
CA ALA A 13 32.89 -2.54 8.78
C ALA A 13 33.21 -1.84 7.46
N GLU A 14 32.56 -2.27 6.36
CA GLU A 14 32.68 -1.63 5.05
C GLU A 14 32.24 -0.16 5.13
N TYR A 15 31.02 0.09 5.63
CA TYR A 15 30.49 1.45 5.75
C TYR A 15 31.36 2.35 6.63
N SER A 16 31.90 1.83 7.74
CA SER A 16 32.77 2.61 8.63
C SER A 16 34.02 3.10 7.92
N THR A 17 34.58 2.28 7.02
CA THR A 17 35.83 2.53 6.30
C THR A 17 35.61 3.39 5.05
N THR A 18 34.66 3.02 4.19
CA THR A 18 34.52 3.59 2.85
C THR A 18 33.37 4.59 2.74
N LYS A 19 32.48 4.65 3.74
CA LYS A 19 31.18 5.35 3.66
C LYS A 19 30.34 4.91 2.46
N SER A 20 30.57 3.70 1.97
CA SER A 20 29.87 3.10 0.85
C SER A 20 29.26 1.74 1.24
N GLY A 21 28.76 1.00 0.25
CA GLY A 21 28.21 -0.33 0.46
C GLY A 21 26.75 -0.34 0.90
N LEU A 22 26.31 -1.47 1.45
CA LEU A 22 24.89 -1.75 1.70
C LEU A 22 24.23 -0.73 2.65
N LEU A 23 24.95 -0.26 3.68
CA LEU A 23 24.42 0.70 4.65
C LEU A 23 24.45 2.15 4.15
N ALA A 24 25.16 2.43 3.06
CA ALA A 24 25.13 3.74 2.39
C ALA A 24 23.95 3.87 1.42
N SER A 25 23.28 2.77 1.08
CA SER A 25 22.14 2.75 0.17
C SER A 25 20.83 2.86 0.93
N ASN A 26 19.92 3.73 0.46
CA ASN A 26 18.55 3.74 0.97
C ASN A 26 17.80 2.52 0.41
N GLY A 27 17.55 1.53 1.27
CA GLY A 27 16.79 0.32 0.92
C GLY A 27 15.28 0.54 0.75
N SER A 28 14.84 1.79 0.67
CA SER A 28 13.44 2.17 0.51
C SER A 28 13.28 3.36 -0.43
N GLY A 29 12.10 3.50 -1.01
CA GLY A 29 11.76 4.66 -1.80
C GLY A 29 10.27 4.92 -1.85
N ASN A 30 9.96 6.15 -2.25
CA ASN A 30 8.60 6.67 -2.34
C ASN A 30 8.42 7.28 -3.73
N CYS A 31 7.28 7.01 -4.37
CA CYS A 31 6.88 7.71 -5.57
C CYS A 31 5.38 7.97 -5.57
N PHE A 32 4.96 8.95 -6.35
CA PHE A 32 3.58 9.35 -6.48
C PHE A 32 3.13 9.20 -7.92
N THR A 33 1.87 8.82 -8.11
CA THR A 33 1.25 8.81 -9.43
C THR A 33 -0.19 9.28 -9.35
N SER A 34 -0.73 9.75 -10.47
CA SER A 34 -2.13 10.12 -10.56
C SER A 34 -2.98 8.88 -10.84
N TYR A 35 -4.15 8.85 -10.21
CA TYR A 35 -5.15 7.84 -10.49
C TYR A 35 -5.64 7.96 -11.94
N ALA A 36 -5.82 9.20 -12.40
CA ALA A 36 -6.25 9.52 -13.76
C ALA A 36 -5.29 9.00 -14.85
N ALA A 37 -3.99 8.89 -14.58
CA ALA A 37 -3.03 8.32 -15.54
C ALA A 37 -3.13 6.79 -15.67
N LEU A 38 -3.86 6.12 -14.77
CA LEU A 38 -3.93 4.66 -14.70
C LEU A 38 -5.32 4.10 -14.97
N ALA A 39 -6.36 4.83 -14.60
CA ALA A 39 -7.75 4.40 -14.73
C ALA A 39 -8.32 4.76 -16.12
N PHE A 40 -9.32 4.00 -16.55
CA PHE A 40 -10.09 4.37 -17.74
C PHE A 40 -10.99 5.59 -17.47
N GLN A 41 -11.31 6.36 -18.51
CA GLN A 41 -12.09 7.59 -18.38
C GLN A 41 -13.50 7.32 -17.80
N GLU A 42 -14.08 6.16 -18.11
CA GLU A 42 -15.35 5.69 -17.58
C GLU A 42 -15.27 5.43 -16.07
N GLU A 43 -14.13 4.89 -15.60
CA GLU A 43 -13.89 4.64 -14.16
C GLU A 43 -13.71 5.94 -13.40
N ILE A 44 -12.96 6.89 -13.97
CA ILE A 44 -12.81 8.24 -13.41
C ILE A 44 -14.20 8.88 -13.27
N THR A 45 -15.00 8.86 -14.33
CA THR A 45 -16.35 9.44 -14.34
C THR A 45 -17.26 8.80 -13.29
N THR A 46 -17.26 7.45 -13.23
CA THR A 46 -18.04 6.70 -12.26
C THR A 46 -17.66 7.06 -10.83
N ILE A 47 -16.36 7.21 -10.54
CA ILE A 47 -15.92 7.56 -9.19
C ILE A 47 -16.21 9.01 -8.87
N LYS A 48 -16.03 9.96 -9.81
CA LYS A 48 -16.42 11.36 -9.60
C LYS A 48 -17.89 11.44 -9.19
N GLN A 49 -18.77 10.76 -9.94
CA GLN A 49 -20.20 10.69 -9.64
C GLN A 49 -20.48 10.06 -8.28
N SER A 50 -19.76 8.99 -7.93
CA SER A 50 -19.86 8.39 -6.61
C SER A 50 -19.41 9.35 -5.50
N ILE A 51 -18.35 10.14 -5.68
CA ILE A 51 -17.86 11.08 -4.66
C ILE A 51 -18.87 12.19 -4.36
N ILE A 52 -19.43 12.79 -5.42
CA ILE A 52 -20.36 13.91 -5.31
C ILE A 52 -21.80 13.47 -5.00
N SER A 53 -22.08 12.17 -5.06
CA SER A 53 -23.42 11.66 -4.76
C SER A 53 -23.83 12.03 -3.32
N PRO A 54 -25.06 12.52 -3.12
CA PRO A 54 -25.58 12.81 -1.78
C PRO A 54 -25.69 11.55 -0.92
N ASP A 55 -25.84 10.37 -1.55
CA ASP A 55 -25.95 9.09 -0.86
C ASP A 55 -24.61 8.54 -0.35
N THR A 56 -23.50 9.16 -0.74
CA THR A 56 -22.18 8.71 -0.30
C THR A 56 -21.97 9.08 1.17
N PRO A 57 -21.80 8.09 2.07
CA PRO A 57 -21.76 8.33 3.50
C PRO A 57 -20.40 8.90 3.89
N THR A 58 -20.24 10.21 3.72
CA THR A 58 -19.05 10.95 4.10
C THR A 58 -19.41 12.18 4.94
N ARG A 59 -18.48 12.61 5.80
CA ARG A 59 -18.59 13.86 6.57
C ARG A 59 -17.96 15.05 5.86
N HIS A 60 -17.49 14.87 4.61
CA HIS A 60 -16.94 15.96 3.82
C HIS A 60 -18.03 16.96 3.43
N LEU A 61 -17.69 18.25 3.49
CA LEU A 61 -18.48 19.33 2.90
C LEU A 61 -18.59 19.13 1.38
N GLU A 62 -19.66 19.61 0.76
CA GLU A 62 -19.86 19.50 -0.70
C GLU A 62 -18.69 20.11 -1.50
N THR A 63 -18.14 21.23 -1.04
CA THR A 63 -16.94 21.85 -1.65
C THR A 63 -15.72 20.93 -1.58
N ALA A 64 -15.53 20.24 -0.46
CA ALA A 64 -14.44 19.28 -0.30
C ALA A 64 -14.64 18.03 -1.17
N LYS A 65 -15.87 17.53 -1.31
CA LYS A 65 -16.19 16.44 -2.25
C LYS A 65 -15.83 16.83 -3.69
N GLY A 66 -16.19 18.04 -4.11
CA GLY A 66 -15.83 18.56 -5.44
C GLY A 66 -14.31 18.57 -5.67
N LEU A 67 -13.56 19.15 -4.73
CA LEU A 67 -12.09 19.17 -4.79
C LEU A 67 -11.47 17.77 -4.84
N LEU A 68 -12.01 16.81 -4.08
CA LEU A 68 -11.55 15.42 -4.08
C LEU A 68 -11.83 14.73 -5.42
N ALA A 69 -13.02 14.95 -5.99
CA ALA A 69 -13.41 14.40 -7.28
C ALA A 69 -12.54 14.97 -8.41
N ASP A 70 -12.26 16.28 -8.39
CA ASP A 70 -11.42 16.92 -9.40
C ASP A 70 -9.95 16.51 -9.26
N ALA A 71 -9.44 16.41 -8.04
CA ALA A 71 -8.08 15.93 -7.80
C ALA A 71 -7.88 14.49 -8.28
N LEU A 72 -8.84 13.59 -8.06
CA LEU A 72 -8.74 12.20 -8.51
C LEU A 72 -8.75 12.08 -10.05
N ALA A 73 -9.47 12.97 -10.72
CA ALA A 73 -9.64 13.00 -12.16
C ALA A 73 -8.51 13.72 -12.90
N SER A 74 -7.64 14.41 -12.18
CA SER A 74 -6.55 15.17 -12.78
C SER A 74 -5.29 14.32 -12.95
N PRO A 75 -4.64 14.34 -14.13
CA PRO A 75 -3.36 13.67 -14.33
C PRO A 75 -2.22 14.34 -13.55
N ASP A 76 -2.36 15.61 -13.17
CA ASP A 76 -1.34 16.41 -12.47
C ASP A 76 -1.37 16.24 -10.95
N HIS A 77 -2.37 15.51 -10.43
CA HIS A 77 -2.54 15.30 -9.00
C HIS A 77 -2.07 13.92 -8.56
N ALA A 78 -1.05 13.92 -7.70
CA ALA A 78 -0.62 12.75 -6.92
C ALA A 78 -1.78 12.22 -6.08
N SER A 79 -2.40 11.14 -6.54
CA SER A 79 -3.56 10.51 -5.91
C SER A 79 -3.22 9.17 -5.27
N LEU A 80 -2.15 8.55 -5.73
CA LEU A 80 -1.60 7.30 -5.22
C LEU A 80 -0.15 7.52 -4.79
N HIS A 81 0.17 7.06 -3.58
CA HIS A 81 1.52 7.01 -3.04
C HIS A 81 1.98 5.56 -3.00
N ILE A 82 3.11 5.31 -3.63
CA ILE A 82 3.75 4.01 -3.73
C ILE A 82 4.99 4.06 -2.86
N VAL A 83 5.04 3.18 -1.87
CA VAL A 83 6.19 2.95 -1.02
C VAL A 83 6.75 1.59 -1.35
N TYR A 84 8.06 1.49 -1.56
CA TYR A 84 8.73 0.20 -1.64
C TYR A 84 9.83 0.09 -0.60
N VAL A 85 10.01 -1.12 -0.09
CA VAL A 85 11.09 -1.47 0.83
C VAL A 85 11.74 -2.75 0.32
N ALA A 86 13.07 -2.76 0.23
CA ALA A 86 13.88 -3.92 -0.14
C ALA A 86 13.97 -4.93 1.01
N ALA A 87 12.81 -5.33 1.53
CA ALA A 87 12.65 -6.32 2.58
C ALA A 87 11.41 -7.18 2.29
N THR A 88 11.45 -8.44 2.74
CA THR A 88 10.26 -9.29 2.80
C THR A 88 9.55 -9.04 4.11
N VAL A 89 8.30 -8.56 4.06
CA VAL A 89 7.46 -8.32 5.25
C VAL A 89 6.43 -9.44 5.44
N ASN A 90 6.04 -9.69 6.68
CA ASN A 90 4.98 -10.61 7.04
C ASN A 90 3.64 -9.87 7.20
N ILE A 91 2.86 -9.84 6.12
CA ILE A 91 1.58 -9.11 6.07
C ILE A 91 0.53 -9.73 7.02
N ASP A 92 0.64 -11.02 7.32
CA ASP A 92 -0.28 -11.70 8.24
C ASP A 92 -0.06 -11.29 9.71
N ALA A 93 1.08 -10.67 10.02
CA ALA A 93 1.43 -10.18 11.36
C ALA A 93 1.16 -8.68 11.56
N PHE A 94 0.27 -8.09 10.74
CA PHE A 94 -0.03 -6.65 10.73
C PHE A 94 -0.32 -5.99 12.09
N PRO A 95 -0.98 -6.65 13.09
CA PRO A 95 -1.23 -6.02 14.39
C PRO A 95 0.03 -5.62 15.16
N SER A 96 1.20 -6.16 14.83
CA SER A 96 2.48 -5.80 15.45
C SER A 96 3.47 -5.38 14.37
N GLN A 97 3.89 -4.11 14.37
CA GLN A 97 4.88 -3.61 13.40
C GLN A 97 6.19 -4.42 13.48
N SER A 98 6.64 -4.78 14.68
CA SER A 98 7.88 -5.55 14.86
C SER A 98 7.76 -6.99 14.33
N SER A 99 6.55 -7.57 14.37
CA SER A 99 6.27 -8.88 13.78
C SER A 99 6.08 -8.79 12.27
N MET A 100 5.42 -7.74 11.80
CA MET A 100 5.20 -7.47 10.37
C MET A 100 6.51 -7.23 9.62
N LEU A 101 7.47 -6.52 10.25
CA LEU A 101 8.77 -6.25 9.63
C LEU A 101 9.72 -7.45 9.62
N LYS A 102 9.35 -8.58 10.25
CA LYS A 102 10.09 -9.84 10.12
C LYS A 102 9.62 -10.59 8.87
N PRO A 103 10.53 -11.28 8.16
CA PRO A 103 10.11 -12.14 7.06
C PRO A 103 9.25 -13.30 7.61
N PRO A 104 8.25 -13.78 6.85
CA PRO A 104 7.59 -15.03 7.17
C PRO A 104 8.59 -16.20 7.09
N GLU A 105 8.37 -17.27 7.86
CA GLU A 105 9.35 -18.37 7.98
C GLU A 105 9.69 -19.01 6.62
N SER A 106 8.72 -19.11 5.70
CA SER A 106 8.91 -19.61 4.34
C SER A 106 9.86 -18.75 3.48
N MET A 107 10.14 -17.52 3.90
CA MET A 107 10.97 -16.53 3.21
C MET A 107 12.21 -16.11 4.00
N LYS A 108 12.52 -16.79 5.10
CA LYS A 108 13.72 -16.51 5.89
C LYS A 108 14.98 -16.67 5.02
N GLY A 109 15.86 -15.67 5.05
CA GLY A 109 17.08 -15.63 4.22
C GLY A 109 16.85 -15.36 2.73
N LYS A 110 15.59 -15.29 2.25
CA LYS A 110 15.27 -15.01 0.84
C LYS A 110 15.10 -13.51 0.64
N PRO A 111 15.79 -12.91 -0.36
CA PRO A 111 15.59 -11.51 -0.67
C PRO A 111 14.21 -11.27 -1.25
N GLY A 112 13.62 -10.13 -0.92
CA GLY A 112 12.32 -9.71 -1.42
C GLY A 112 12.18 -8.20 -1.42
N ILE A 113 11.14 -7.74 -2.11
CA ILE A 113 10.71 -6.36 -2.14
C ILE A 113 9.24 -6.32 -1.76
N SER A 114 8.88 -5.38 -0.91
CA SER A 114 7.50 -5.16 -0.47
C SER A 114 7.01 -3.82 -1.00
N PHE A 115 5.85 -3.83 -1.64
CA PHE A 115 5.19 -2.62 -2.13
C PHE A 115 3.97 -2.32 -1.26
N THR A 116 3.84 -1.06 -0.86
CA THR A 116 2.61 -0.51 -0.28
C THR A 116 2.10 0.58 -1.22
N ILE A 117 0.82 0.53 -1.56
CA ILE A 117 0.19 1.58 -2.35
C ILE A 117 -0.96 2.15 -1.52
N ALA A 118 -0.84 3.43 -1.16
CA ALA A 118 -1.84 4.18 -0.42
C ALA A 118 -2.58 5.16 -1.35
N ALA A 119 -3.81 5.50 -1.00
CA ALA A 119 -4.45 6.67 -1.59
C ALA A 119 -4.18 7.87 -0.70
N GLU A 120 -3.67 8.94 -1.31
CA GLU A 120 -3.29 10.18 -0.60
C GLU A 120 -4.50 10.95 -0.09
N ARG A 121 -5.64 10.81 -0.78
CA ARG A 121 -6.88 11.52 -0.46
C ARG A 121 -8.02 10.52 -0.32
N PRO A 122 -8.05 9.71 0.77
CA PRO A 122 -9.10 8.75 0.96
C PRO A 122 -10.44 9.46 1.21
N LEU A 123 -11.48 9.01 0.50
CA LEU A 123 -12.88 9.43 0.75
C LEU A 123 -13.46 8.86 2.04
N SER A 124 -12.74 7.87 2.57
CA SER A 124 -13.06 7.10 3.75
C SER A 124 -12.90 7.96 5.00
N VAL A 125 -13.98 8.17 5.74
CA VAL A 125 -13.94 8.89 7.02
C VAL A 125 -14.19 7.91 8.17
N GLY A 126 -13.29 7.90 9.14
CA GLY A 126 -13.42 7.14 10.38
C GLY A 126 -13.97 7.97 11.54
N SER A 127 -14.07 7.37 12.71
CA SER A 127 -14.31 8.10 13.96
C SER A 127 -13.50 7.48 15.09
N CYS A 128 -13.13 8.30 16.07
CA CYS A 128 -12.46 7.89 17.29
C CYS A 128 -13.38 8.22 18.46
N TYR A 129 -13.64 7.24 19.33
CA TYR A 129 -14.51 7.40 20.49
C TYR A 129 -13.73 7.04 21.75
N ILE A 130 -13.77 7.93 22.74
CA ILE A 130 -13.31 7.64 24.10
C ILE A 130 -14.34 6.67 24.70
N LEU A 131 -13.88 5.51 25.18
CA LEU A 131 -14.76 4.48 25.74
C LEU A 131 -14.90 4.57 27.26
N SER A 132 -13.95 5.20 27.94
CA SER A 132 -13.91 5.31 29.38
C SER A 132 -13.33 6.66 29.79
N SER A 133 -13.46 7.03 31.06
CA SER A 133 -12.80 8.20 31.63
C SER A 133 -11.32 7.96 31.95
N ASN A 134 -10.82 6.74 31.84
CA ASN A 134 -9.42 6.41 32.09
C ASN A 134 -8.59 6.75 30.85
N PRO A 135 -7.64 7.70 30.91
CA PRO A 135 -6.86 8.10 29.74
C PRO A 135 -5.89 7.01 29.25
N GLU A 136 -5.63 5.98 30.05
CA GLU A 136 -4.77 4.84 29.68
C GLU A 136 -5.50 3.78 28.83
N ASP A 137 -6.84 3.85 28.74
CA ASP A 137 -7.60 2.90 27.94
C ASP A 137 -7.58 3.31 26.46
N ASP A 138 -7.34 2.34 25.58
CA ASP A 138 -7.33 2.57 24.13
C ASP A 138 -8.70 3.07 23.62
N PRO A 139 -8.73 4.09 22.76
CA PRO A 139 -9.97 4.58 22.19
C PRO A 139 -10.52 3.60 21.14
N ARG A 140 -11.84 3.61 20.94
CA ARG A 140 -12.47 2.84 19.86
C ARG A 140 -12.35 3.58 18.54
N LEU A 141 -11.67 2.96 17.60
CA LEU A 141 -11.60 3.43 16.21
C LEU A 141 -12.68 2.75 15.37
N THR A 142 -13.45 3.53 14.60
CA THR A 142 -14.27 3.00 13.51
C THR A 142 -13.64 3.37 12.17
N ARG A 143 -13.52 2.38 11.28
CA ARG A 143 -12.98 2.55 9.94
C ARG A 143 -14.09 2.32 8.94
N ARG A 144 -14.21 3.21 7.93
CA ARG A 144 -15.10 3.00 6.78
C ARG A 144 -14.26 3.04 5.53
N THR A 145 -13.79 1.90 5.04
CA THR A 145 -12.95 1.85 3.85
C THR A 145 -13.78 1.84 2.57
N SER A 146 -13.55 2.79 1.67
CA SER A 146 -14.05 2.76 0.29
C SER A 146 -13.30 1.70 -0.51
N ARG A 147 -14.03 0.81 -1.19
CA ARG A 147 -13.44 -0.34 -1.90
C ARG A 147 -12.84 0.00 -3.27
N ILE A 148 -13.33 1.05 -3.93
CA ILE A 148 -12.98 1.33 -5.33
C ILE A 148 -11.49 1.67 -5.50
N PRO A 149 -10.86 2.51 -4.66
CA PRO A 149 -9.42 2.77 -4.76
C PRO A 149 -8.54 1.56 -4.50
N LEU A 150 -9.05 0.45 -3.92
CA LEU A 150 -8.24 -0.71 -3.56
C LEU A 150 -7.94 -1.62 -4.74
N MET A 151 -8.85 -1.74 -5.72
CA MET A 151 -8.63 -2.61 -6.89
C MET A 151 -7.47 -2.13 -7.74
N LEU A 152 -7.41 -0.82 -7.99
CA LEU A 152 -6.40 -0.24 -8.87
C LEU A 152 -5.02 -0.23 -8.23
N ARG A 153 -4.93 -0.26 -6.90
CA ARG A 153 -3.66 -0.48 -6.19
C ARG A 153 -3.09 -1.86 -6.50
N ILE A 154 -3.91 -2.90 -6.40
CA ILE A 154 -3.48 -4.27 -6.69
C ILE A 154 -3.09 -4.42 -8.16
N GLU A 155 -3.86 -3.82 -9.06
CA GLU A 155 -3.57 -3.82 -10.49
C GLU A 155 -2.27 -3.09 -10.83
N LEU A 156 -2.03 -1.93 -10.22
CA LEU A 156 -0.79 -1.19 -10.37
C LEU A 156 0.41 -1.98 -9.86
N ALA A 157 0.32 -2.60 -8.67
CA ALA A 157 1.38 -3.44 -8.13
C ALA A 157 1.71 -4.61 -9.08
N GLU A 158 0.71 -5.27 -9.64
CA GLU A 158 0.91 -6.38 -10.57
C GLU A 158 1.50 -5.91 -11.91
N LYS A 159 1.06 -4.75 -12.42
CA LYS A 159 1.65 -4.14 -13.62
C LYS A 159 3.11 -3.77 -13.40
N MET A 160 3.44 -3.18 -12.24
CA MET A 160 4.83 -2.89 -11.88
C MET A 160 5.67 -4.17 -11.87
N ARG A 161 5.16 -5.24 -11.23
CA ARG A 161 5.86 -6.54 -11.16
C ARG A 161 6.11 -7.16 -12.54
N THR A 162 5.15 -7.05 -13.46
CA THR A 162 5.21 -7.68 -14.78
C THR A 162 5.90 -6.83 -15.85
N THR A 163 6.32 -5.60 -15.51
CA THR A 163 7.03 -4.69 -16.42
C THR A 163 8.53 -4.67 -16.13
N SER A 164 9.37 -4.47 -17.16
CA SER A 164 10.82 -4.29 -16.98
C SER A 164 11.12 -3.02 -16.16
N PRO A 165 12.13 -3.03 -15.27
CA PRO A 165 13.08 -4.11 -15.01
C PRO A 165 12.61 -5.14 -13.97
N PHE A 166 11.42 -4.96 -13.38
CA PHE A 166 10.96 -5.84 -12.29
C PHE A 166 10.64 -7.25 -12.76
N SER A 167 10.08 -7.42 -13.96
CA SER A 167 9.78 -8.76 -14.51
C SER A 167 11.02 -9.64 -14.68
N GLU A 168 12.20 -9.04 -14.85
CA GLU A 168 13.47 -9.74 -14.99
C GLU A 168 14.09 -10.13 -13.64
N LYS A 169 13.72 -9.44 -12.55
CA LYS A 169 14.34 -9.58 -11.22
C LYS A 169 13.41 -10.25 -10.20
N ILE A 170 12.10 -10.06 -10.32
CA ILE A 170 11.10 -10.60 -9.40
C ILE A 170 10.62 -11.95 -9.94
N LYS A 171 11.12 -13.02 -9.35
CA LYS A 171 10.83 -14.40 -9.78
C LYS A 171 9.45 -14.90 -9.35
N GLN A 172 8.95 -14.44 -8.20
CA GLN A 172 7.74 -14.98 -7.58
C GLN A 172 6.97 -13.88 -6.85
N ARG A 173 5.65 -13.99 -6.82
CA ARG A 173 4.78 -13.14 -6.01
C ARG A 173 4.38 -13.90 -4.74
N ILE A 174 4.73 -13.36 -3.58
CA ILE A 174 4.35 -13.96 -2.28
C ILE A 174 2.95 -13.52 -1.86
N PHE A 175 2.64 -12.23 -2.05
CA PHE A 175 1.37 -11.65 -1.64
C PHE A 175 0.87 -10.62 -2.67
N PRO A 176 -0.42 -10.63 -3.04
CA PRO A 176 -1.37 -11.74 -2.85
C PRO A 176 -0.82 -13.06 -3.43
N PRO A 177 -1.22 -14.25 -2.95
CA PRO A 177 -0.70 -15.52 -3.48
C PRO A 177 -0.90 -15.66 -5.00
N GLU A 178 -0.03 -16.41 -5.67
CA GLU A 178 -0.11 -16.65 -7.12
C GLU A 178 -1.40 -17.37 -7.56
N SER A 179 -2.04 -18.10 -6.63
CA SER A 179 -3.35 -18.71 -6.85
C SER A 179 -4.48 -17.69 -7.05
N VAL A 180 -4.27 -16.42 -6.72
CA VAL A 180 -5.23 -15.33 -6.97
C VAL A 180 -4.90 -14.71 -8.33
N GLU A 181 -5.77 -14.86 -9.33
CA GLU A 181 -5.57 -14.24 -10.64
C GLU A 181 -5.91 -12.75 -10.61
N LEU A 182 -4.88 -11.93 -10.40
CA LEU A 182 -5.03 -10.49 -10.34
C LEU A 182 -5.38 -9.85 -11.68
N GLY A 183 -5.34 -10.57 -12.80
CA GLY A 183 -5.77 -10.07 -14.12
C GLY A 183 -7.28 -9.89 -14.24
N LYS A 184 -8.10 -10.61 -13.44
CA LYS A 184 -9.56 -10.57 -13.52
C LYS A 184 -10.18 -9.69 -12.43
N LYS A 185 -10.98 -8.70 -12.84
CA LYS A 185 -11.68 -7.76 -11.92
C LYS A 185 -12.49 -8.46 -10.83
N LYS A 186 -13.20 -9.54 -11.18
CA LYS A 186 -14.02 -10.32 -10.23
C LYS A 186 -13.18 -10.99 -9.14
N GLU A 187 -12.02 -11.52 -9.51
CA GLU A 187 -11.12 -12.21 -8.57
C GLU A 187 -10.39 -11.20 -7.68
N ARG A 188 -9.96 -10.05 -8.23
CA ARG A 188 -9.45 -8.91 -7.44
C ARG A 188 -10.46 -8.48 -6.37
N LEU A 189 -11.73 -8.33 -6.74
CA LEU A 189 -12.81 -7.97 -5.82
C LEU A 189 -13.05 -9.03 -4.74
N ALA A 190 -13.04 -10.32 -5.12
CA ALA A 190 -13.21 -11.42 -4.17
C ALA A 190 -12.08 -11.45 -3.15
N TYR A 191 -10.83 -11.32 -3.60
CA TYR A 191 -9.66 -11.24 -2.73
C TYR A 191 -9.74 -10.04 -1.78
N LEU A 192 -10.06 -8.84 -2.29
CA LEU A 192 -10.19 -7.63 -1.47
C LEU A 192 -11.30 -7.74 -0.41
N LYS A 193 -12.38 -8.47 -0.67
CA LYS A 193 -13.43 -8.68 0.35
C LYS A 193 -12.94 -9.48 1.55
N GLY A 194 -12.02 -10.42 1.34
CA GLY A 194 -11.44 -11.23 2.43
C GLY A 194 -10.18 -10.63 3.04
N ALA A 195 -9.44 -9.83 2.27
CA ALA A 195 -8.14 -9.28 2.69
C ALA A 195 -8.23 -7.90 3.37
N VAL A 196 -9.35 -7.19 3.22
CA VAL A 196 -9.57 -5.91 3.93
C VAL A 196 -10.11 -6.23 5.32
N THR A 197 -9.25 -6.14 6.33
CA THR A 197 -9.66 -6.03 7.74
C THR A 197 -10.59 -4.81 7.87
N THR A 198 -11.87 -5.07 8.12
CA THR A 198 -12.91 -4.08 8.45
C THR A 198 -12.65 -3.42 9.79
#